data_AF-A0A0J1J0W8-F1
#
_entry.id   AF-A0A0J1J0W8-F1
#
_cell.length_a   1.000
_cell.length_b   1.000
_cell.length_c   1.000
_cell.angle_alpha   90.00
_cell.angle_beta   90.00
_cell.angle_gamma   90.00
#
_symmetry.space_group_name_H-M   'P 1'
#
loop_
_entity.id
_entity.type
_entity.pdbx_description
1 polymer ?
#
loop_
_entity_poly.entity_id
_entity_poly.type
_entity_poly.pdbx_seq_one_letter_code
_entity_poly.pdbx_strand_id
1 'polypeptide(L)'
;MEKKKHGKIIVGILVVLILQSLIYIYFGNQKVGFHIDEFYTYALSNGQERANDFIEDGRIYSGGSPFTEHYTTNKDNRFDYEMVWRNQAEDVHPPLYYFFIHTISSFLPEVFTKWIGLGVNIFFSLVVTILVYLVSKELLKDKKAVFLSTVLFSICPAVINSIMFLRMYILLNIWILAVVWLFLLYYDKKKLDKIFYVALLCITVLGTLTQYYFLIFLFFFVFILE
;
A
#
# COMPACT_ATOMS: atom_id res chain seq x y z
N MET A 1 4.78 25.81 -27.78
CA MET A 1 3.55 24.96 -27.83
C MET A 1 3.65 23.69 -26.97
N GLU A 2 4.81 23.02 -26.91
CA GLU A 2 4.99 21.78 -26.13
C GLU A 2 4.91 21.95 -24.60
N LYS A 3 5.45 23.03 -24.02
CA LYS A 3 5.30 23.33 -22.58
C LYS A 3 3.83 23.45 -22.15
N LYS A 4 3.01 24.09 -23.00
CA LYS A 4 1.55 24.23 -22.78
C LYS A 4 0.81 22.90 -22.89
N LYS A 5 1.33 21.94 -23.68
CA LYS A 5 0.78 20.59 -23.85
C LYS A 5 1.14 19.66 -22.69
N HIS A 6 2.36 19.77 -22.15
CA HIS A 6 2.78 19.06 -20.93
C HIS A 6 2.01 19.54 -19.69
N GLY A 7 1.80 20.86 -19.55
CA GLY A 7 1.00 21.41 -18.46
C GLY A 7 -0.43 20.87 -18.43
N LYS A 8 -1.09 20.71 -19.58
CA LYS A 8 -2.45 20.14 -19.66
C LYS A 8 -2.53 18.69 -19.18
N ILE A 9 -1.50 17.88 -19.46
CA ILE A 9 -1.46 16.47 -19.03
C ILE A 9 -1.27 16.39 -17.51
N ILE A 10 -0.36 17.19 -16.95
CA ILE A 10 -0.13 17.24 -15.50
C ILE A 10 -1.42 17.65 -14.78
N VAL A 11 -2.09 18.69 -15.26
CA VAL A 11 -3.39 19.12 -14.71
C VAL A 11 -4.42 17.99 -14.82
N GLY A 12 -4.49 17.28 -15.94
CA GLY A 12 -5.38 16.14 -16.11
C GLY A 12 -5.13 15.03 -15.08
N ILE A 13 -3.87 14.66 -14.85
CA ILE A 13 -3.52 13.63 -13.84
C ILE A 13 -3.83 14.12 -12.43
N LEU A 14 -3.53 15.39 -12.09
CA LEU A 14 -3.90 15.96 -10.79
C LEU A 14 -5.41 15.90 -10.54
N VAL A 15 -6.22 16.21 -11.57
CA VAL A 15 -7.68 16.08 -11.49
C VAL A 15 -8.09 14.63 -11.21
N VAL A 16 -7.49 13.65 -11.89
CA VAL A 16 -7.76 12.22 -11.63
C VAL A 16 -7.40 11.85 -10.19
N LEU A 17 -6.24 12.28 -9.68
CA LEU A 17 -5.80 12.00 -8.32
C LEU A 17 -6.73 12.62 -7.26
N ILE A 18 -7.25 13.82 -7.52
CA ILE A 18 -8.23 14.46 -6.62
C ILE A 18 -9.55 13.71 -6.66
N LEU A 19 -10.10 13.46 -7.85
CA LEU A 19 -11.40 12.81 -8.01
C LEU A 19 -11.40 11.38 -7.45
N GLN A 20 -10.36 10.58 -7.72
CA GLN A 20 -10.25 9.24 -7.13
C GLN A 20 -10.21 9.30 -5.60
N SER A 21 -9.50 10.28 -5.02
CA SER A 21 -9.38 10.41 -3.57
C SER A 21 -10.72 10.75 -2.94
N LEU A 22 -11.49 11.63 -3.58
CA LEU A 22 -12.86 11.95 -3.15
C LEU A 22 -13.77 10.72 -3.19
N ILE A 23 -13.65 9.89 -4.23
CA ILE A 23 -14.38 8.61 -4.33
C ILE A 23 -13.98 7.67 -3.19
N TYR A 24 -12.68 7.51 -2.92
CA TYR A 24 -12.21 6.65 -1.85
C TYR A 24 -12.61 7.16 -0.47
N ILE A 25 -12.61 8.48 -0.24
CA ILE A 25 -13.12 9.08 0.99
C ILE A 25 -14.63 8.84 1.12
N TYR A 26 -15.39 8.98 0.03
CA TYR A 26 -16.82 8.69 0.03
C TYR A 26 -17.09 7.24 0.46
N PHE A 27 -16.45 6.25 -0.18
CA PHE A 27 -16.59 4.85 0.23
C PHE A 27 -16.01 4.56 1.61
N GLY A 28 -14.94 5.25 2.00
CA GLY A 28 -14.37 5.19 3.34
C GLY A 28 -15.36 5.61 4.41
N ASN A 29 -16.21 6.61 4.14
CA ASN A 29 -17.32 6.98 5.02
C ASN A 29 -18.39 5.88 5.08
N GLN A 30 -18.71 5.24 3.95
CA GLN A 30 -19.69 4.14 3.87
C GLN A 30 -19.21 2.83 4.51
N LYS A 31 -17.90 2.62 4.68
CA LYS A 31 -17.35 1.41 5.31
C LYS A 31 -17.83 1.29 6.77
N VAL A 32 -18.64 0.28 7.06
CA VAL A 32 -19.10 -0.05 8.41
C VAL A 32 -18.31 -1.25 8.94
N GLY A 33 -17.68 -1.09 10.09
CA GLY A 33 -16.90 -2.14 10.75
C GLY A 33 -15.56 -2.46 10.06
N PHE A 34 -14.96 -3.55 10.54
CA PHE A 34 -13.68 -4.07 10.09
C PHE A 34 -13.81 -5.57 9.85
N HIS A 35 -13.19 -6.04 8.79
CA HIS A 35 -12.89 -7.44 8.57
C HIS A 35 -11.83 -7.91 9.57
N ILE A 36 -11.81 -9.20 9.91
CA ILE A 36 -10.90 -9.77 10.91
C ILE A 36 -9.42 -9.48 10.56
N ASP A 37 -9.04 -9.61 9.29
CA ASP A 37 -7.68 -9.30 8.83
C ASP A 37 -7.30 -7.82 9.00
N GLU A 38 -8.28 -6.92 9.05
CA GLU A 38 -8.02 -5.50 9.31
C GLU A 38 -7.77 -5.26 10.80
N PHE A 39 -8.46 -6.00 11.68
CA PHE A 39 -8.10 -6.02 13.10
C PHE A 39 -6.69 -6.56 13.29
N TYR A 40 -6.32 -7.66 12.62
CA TYR A 40 -4.94 -8.17 12.65
C TYR A 40 -3.92 -7.15 12.15
N THR A 41 -4.24 -6.36 11.11
CA THR A 41 -3.37 -5.26 10.68
C THR A 41 -3.04 -4.31 11.85
N TYR A 42 -4.05 -3.88 12.63
CA TYR A 42 -3.80 -2.99 13.77
C TYR A 42 -3.10 -3.70 14.92
N ALA A 43 -3.53 -4.91 15.27
CA ALA A 43 -2.94 -5.70 16.34
C ALA A 43 -1.45 -5.94 16.12
N LEU A 44 -1.08 -6.41 14.92
CA LEU A 44 0.30 -6.69 14.58
C LEU A 44 1.15 -5.43 14.42
N SER A 45 0.54 -4.30 14.03
CA SER A 45 1.23 -3.01 13.93
C SER A 45 1.42 -2.32 15.28
N ASN A 46 0.54 -2.51 16.24
CA ASN A 46 0.47 -1.63 17.42
C ASN A 46 0.46 -2.37 18.77
N GLY A 47 0.02 -3.62 18.81
CA GLY A 47 -0.11 -4.41 20.02
C GLY A 47 1.25 -4.79 20.62
N GLN A 48 1.39 -4.59 21.92
CA GLN A 48 2.61 -4.95 22.66
C GLN A 48 2.72 -6.45 22.96
N GLU A 49 1.57 -7.11 23.13
CA GLU A 49 1.44 -8.55 23.36
C GLU A 49 0.98 -9.26 22.09
N ARG A 50 1.14 -10.58 22.05
CA ARG A 50 0.85 -11.42 20.89
C ARG A 50 -0.53 -11.12 20.30
N ALA A 51 -0.64 -11.19 18.97
CA ALA A 51 -1.86 -10.90 18.21
C ALA A 51 -3.12 -11.69 18.65
N ASN A 52 -2.96 -12.78 19.41
CA ASN A 52 -4.04 -13.67 19.81
C ASN A 52 -4.27 -13.79 21.33
N ASP A 53 -3.38 -13.27 22.18
CA ASP A 53 -3.35 -13.60 23.62
C ASP A 53 -3.71 -12.39 24.52
N PHE A 54 -4.63 -11.52 24.12
CA PHE A 54 -4.93 -10.28 24.87
C PHE A 54 -6.21 -10.34 25.74
N ILE A 55 -6.95 -11.44 25.70
CA ILE A 55 -8.17 -11.63 26.51
C ILE A 55 -7.99 -12.87 27.40
N GLU A 56 -7.85 -12.65 28.69
CA GLU A 56 -7.88 -13.72 29.70
C GLU A 56 -9.31 -14.22 29.99
N ASP A 57 -9.50 -15.54 29.95
CA ASP A 57 -10.76 -16.20 30.29
C ASP A 57 -11.18 -15.91 31.74
N GLY A 58 -12.43 -15.45 31.90
CA GLY A 58 -13.01 -15.15 33.21
C GLY A 58 -12.61 -13.78 33.81
N ARG A 59 -11.74 -13.01 33.14
CA ARG A 59 -11.39 -11.65 33.57
C ARG A 59 -12.39 -10.64 33.02
N ILE A 60 -12.99 -9.86 33.92
CA ILE A 60 -13.85 -8.72 33.55
C ILE A 60 -12.97 -7.49 33.45
N TYR A 61 -12.89 -6.91 32.26
CA TYR A 61 -12.18 -5.67 32.02
C TYR A 61 -13.15 -4.49 32.14
N SER A 62 -12.80 -3.51 32.96
CA SER A 62 -13.53 -2.26 33.10
C SER A 62 -12.81 -1.13 32.37
N GLY A 63 -13.47 -0.51 31.39
CA GLY A 63 -12.87 0.50 30.50
C GLY A 63 -12.36 -0.10 29.19
N GLY A 64 -11.74 0.73 28.33
CA GLY A 64 -11.21 0.30 27.03
C GLY A 64 -9.89 -0.47 27.09
N SER A 65 -9.42 -0.92 28.26
CA SER A 65 -8.01 -1.27 28.46
C SER A 65 -7.46 -2.36 27.53
N PRO A 66 -8.07 -3.56 27.36
CA PRO A 66 -7.44 -4.58 26.50
C PRO A 66 -7.58 -4.24 25.02
N PHE A 67 -8.71 -3.65 24.63
CA PHE A 67 -8.95 -3.29 23.24
C PHE A 67 -7.98 -2.19 22.77
N THR A 68 -7.86 -1.13 23.57
CA THR A 68 -6.98 0.00 23.24
C THR A 68 -5.52 -0.44 23.26
N GLU A 69 -5.08 -1.19 24.27
CA GLU A 69 -3.71 -1.71 24.34
C GLU A 69 -3.36 -2.64 23.18
N HIS A 70 -4.33 -3.41 22.69
CA HIS A 70 -4.08 -4.38 21.62
C HIS A 70 -4.07 -3.76 20.22
N TYR A 71 -4.95 -2.80 19.93
CA TYR A 71 -5.13 -2.27 18.57
C TYR A 71 -4.52 -0.89 18.32
N THR A 72 -4.06 -0.19 19.36
CA THR A 72 -3.56 1.18 19.26
C THR A 72 -2.16 1.32 19.84
N THR A 73 -1.41 2.31 19.36
CA THR A 73 -0.17 2.70 20.04
C THR A 73 -0.53 3.45 21.32
N ASN A 74 0.22 3.26 22.39
CA ASN A 74 0.20 4.11 23.58
C ASN A 74 1.34 5.14 23.51
N LYS A 75 1.53 5.94 24.55
CA LYS A 75 2.58 6.97 24.56
C LYS A 75 4.00 6.40 24.59
N ASP A 76 4.16 5.17 25.08
CA ASP A 76 5.46 4.56 25.35
C ASP A 76 5.96 3.69 24.19
N ASN A 77 5.07 3.16 23.34
CA ASN A 77 5.43 2.35 22.17
C ASN A 77 5.30 3.07 20.82
N ARG A 78 5.24 4.41 20.83
CA ARG A 78 5.24 5.20 19.59
C ARG A 78 6.55 4.99 18.87
N PHE A 79 6.48 4.68 17.58
CA PHE A 79 7.64 4.45 16.72
C PHE A 79 8.52 3.28 17.19
N ASP A 80 7.96 2.32 17.92
CA ASP A 80 8.61 1.06 18.27
C ASP A 80 8.55 0.08 17.08
N TYR A 81 9.47 0.26 16.14
CA TYR A 81 9.60 -0.61 14.97
C TYR A 81 10.16 -2.00 15.31
N GLU A 82 10.83 -2.16 16.45
CA GLU A 82 11.32 -3.46 16.89
C GLU A 82 10.15 -4.36 17.31
N MET A 83 9.17 -3.80 18.01
CA MET A 83 7.90 -4.48 18.31
C MET A 83 7.19 -4.93 17.04
N VAL A 84 7.04 -4.04 16.05
CA VAL A 84 6.38 -4.40 14.78
C VAL A 84 7.14 -5.53 14.07
N TRP A 85 8.48 -5.48 14.05
CA TRP A 85 9.30 -6.53 13.47
C TRP A 85 9.11 -7.87 14.19
N ARG A 86 9.12 -7.87 15.54
CA ARG A 86 8.91 -9.07 16.36
C ARG A 86 7.53 -9.67 16.12
N ASN A 87 6.48 -8.84 16.10
CA ASN A 87 5.11 -9.28 15.82
C ASN A 87 5.00 -9.94 14.44
N GLN A 88 5.70 -9.40 13.45
CA GLN A 88 5.68 -9.92 12.09
C GLN A 88 6.57 -11.15 11.90
N ALA A 89 7.62 -11.32 12.69
CA ALA A 89 8.41 -12.55 12.71
C ALA A 89 7.62 -13.76 13.23
N GLU A 90 6.57 -13.52 14.03
CA GLU A 90 5.60 -14.53 14.50
C GLU A 90 4.36 -14.67 13.59
N ASP A 91 4.23 -13.83 12.55
CA ASP A 91 3.17 -13.88 11.56
C ASP A 91 3.69 -14.40 10.21
N VAL A 92 2.78 -14.78 9.31
CA VAL A 92 3.13 -15.23 7.96
C VAL A 92 3.39 -14.08 6.99
N HIS A 93 3.06 -12.84 7.38
CA HIS A 93 3.19 -11.67 6.50
C HIS A 93 4.48 -10.89 6.76
N PRO A 94 5.06 -10.30 5.70
CA PRO A 94 6.20 -9.40 5.83
C PRO A 94 5.84 -8.00 6.39
N PRO A 95 6.80 -7.29 7.03
CA PRO A 95 6.49 -6.19 7.94
C PRO A 95 6.23 -4.82 7.31
N LEU A 96 6.55 -4.60 6.03
CA LEU A 96 6.65 -3.24 5.49
C LEU A 96 5.33 -2.47 5.58
N TYR A 97 4.20 -3.10 5.30
CA TYR A 97 2.89 -2.45 5.41
C TYR A 97 2.56 -2.05 6.85
N TYR A 98 2.88 -2.93 7.80
CA TYR A 98 2.62 -2.74 9.23
C TYR A 98 3.46 -1.60 9.79
N PHE A 99 4.69 -1.39 9.29
CA PHE A 99 5.48 -0.20 9.63
C PHE A 99 4.79 1.11 9.26
N PHE A 100 4.10 1.18 8.11
CA PHE A 100 3.36 2.40 7.73
C PHE A 100 2.14 2.63 8.62
N ILE A 101 1.40 1.56 8.94
CA ILE A 101 0.25 1.63 9.87
C ILE A 101 0.72 2.07 11.25
N HIS A 102 1.79 1.47 11.77
CA HIS A 102 2.39 1.84 13.05
C HIS A 102 2.87 3.28 13.07
N THR A 103 3.51 3.74 11.99
CA THR A 103 4.00 5.13 11.89
C THR A 103 2.87 6.13 12.01
N ILE A 104 1.77 5.94 11.27
CA ILE A 104 0.61 6.85 11.35
C ILE A 104 -0.11 6.72 12.70
N SER A 105 -0.24 5.50 13.22
CA SER A 105 -0.81 5.26 14.57
C SER A 105 0.01 5.96 15.65
N SER A 106 1.35 5.99 15.52
CA SER A 106 2.26 6.65 16.46
C SER A 106 2.13 8.17 16.48
N PHE A 107 1.52 8.80 15.47
CA PHE A 107 1.15 10.22 15.55
C PHE A 107 -0.18 10.45 16.28
N LEU A 108 -0.99 9.41 16.44
CA LEU A 108 -2.34 9.42 17.01
C LEU A 108 -2.46 8.34 18.11
N PRO A 109 -1.68 8.44 19.21
CA PRO A 109 -1.71 7.43 20.27
C PRO A 109 -3.12 7.29 20.87
N GLU A 110 -3.47 6.08 21.26
CA GLU A 110 -4.74 5.66 21.87
C GLU A 110 -5.96 5.82 20.96
N VAL A 111 -5.74 6.09 19.66
CA VAL A 111 -6.81 6.27 18.67
C VAL A 111 -6.93 5.03 17.78
N PHE A 112 -8.05 4.31 17.92
CA PHE A 112 -8.46 3.29 16.96
C PHE A 112 -9.45 3.88 15.95
N THR A 113 -9.08 3.91 14.67
CA THR A 113 -9.96 4.42 13.62
C THR A 113 -9.62 3.85 12.24
N LYS A 114 -10.64 3.58 11.41
CA LYS A 114 -10.45 3.11 10.02
C LYS A 114 -9.62 4.08 9.19
N TRP A 115 -9.63 5.36 9.55
CA TRP A 115 -8.98 6.43 8.79
C TRP A 115 -7.45 6.38 8.83
N ILE A 116 -6.84 5.70 9.81
CA ILE A 116 -5.39 5.45 9.81
C ILE A 116 -5.03 4.58 8.60
N GLY A 117 -5.62 3.38 8.53
CA GLY A 117 -5.37 2.45 7.42
C GLY A 117 -5.90 2.97 6.08
N LEU A 118 -7.08 3.60 6.06
CA LEU A 118 -7.62 4.18 4.82
C LEU A 118 -6.71 5.30 4.32
N GLY A 119 -6.18 6.15 5.21
CA GLY A 119 -5.24 7.20 4.85
C GLY A 119 -3.97 6.65 4.20
N VAL A 120 -3.39 5.59 4.79
CA VAL A 120 -2.23 4.88 4.23
C VAL A 120 -2.56 4.29 2.86
N ASN A 121 -3.67 3.59 2.72
CA ASN A 121 -4.06 2.97 1.45
C ASN A 121 -4.39 4.00 0.37
N ILE A 122 -5.06 5.11 0.72
CA ILE A 122 -5.35 6.20 -0.21
C ILE A 122 -4.05 6.84 -0.69
N PHE A 123 -3.09 7.09 0.21
CA PHE A 123 -1.77 7.60 -0.18
C PHE A 123 -1.06 6.67 -1.17
N PHE A 124 -1.02 5.37 -0.89
CA PHE A 124 -0.43 4.40 -1.82
C PHE A 124 -1.16 4.34 -3.15
N SER A 125 -2.49 4.47 -3.16
CA SER A 125 -3.25 4.50 -4.41
C SER A 125 -2.88 5.69 -5.31
N LEU A 126 -2.42 6.82 -4.74
CA LEU A 126 -1.91 7.94 -5.55
C LEU A 126 -0.67 7.51 -6.33
N VAL A 127 0.25 6.80 -5.67
CA VAL A 127 1.48 6.28 -6.27
C VAL A 127 1.15 5.23 -7.33
N VAL A 128 0.23 4.31 -7.02
CA VAL A 128 -0.24 3.29 -7.98
C VAL A 128 -0.82 3.95 -9.22
N THR A 129 -1.69 4.95 -9.09
CA THR A 129 -2.29 5.65 -10.25
C THR A 129 -1.23 6.35 -11.12
N ILE A 130 -0.19 6.94 -10.50
CA ILE A 130 0.94 7.51 -11.25
C ILE A 130 1.69 6.42 -11.99
N LEU A 131 1.97 5.28 -11.36
CA LEU A 131 2.65 4.16 -12.01
C LEU A 131 1.82 3.54 -13.14
N VAL A 132 0.50 3.42 -12.98
CA VAL A 132 -0.40 3.00 -14.07
C VAL A 132 -0.29 3.95 -15.26
N TYR A 133 -0.32 5.27 -15.01
CA TYR A 133 -0.12 6.25 -16.08
C TYR A 133 1.23 6.05 -16.79
N LEU A 134 2.32 5.85 -16.03
CA LEU A 134 3.67 5.66 -16.57
C LEU A 134 3.79 4.38 -17.40
N VAL A 135 3.29 3.25 -16.88
CA VAL A 135 3.26 1.97 -17.59
C VAL A 135 2.42 2.06 -18.86
N SER A 136 1.19 2.58 -18.75
CA SER A 136 0.31 2.76 -19.90
C SER A 136 0.94 3.64 -20.98
N LYS A 137 1.68 4.69 -20.58
CA LYS A 137 2.36 5.59 -21.52
C LYS A 137 3.40 4.87 -22.38
N GLU A 138 4.18 3.98 -21.78
CA GLU A 138 5.18 3.18 -22.51
C GLU A 138 4.52 2.15 -23.44
N LEU A 139 3.42 1.51 -22.99
CA LEU A 139 2.73 0.45 -23.74
C LEU A 139 1.85 0.97 -24.89
N LEU A 140 0.96 1.93 -24.61
CA LEU A 140 -0.14 2.27 -25.53
C LEU A 140 0.24 3.30 -26.58
N LYS A 141 1.21 4.18 -26.28
CA LYS A 141 1.69 5.28 -27.15
C LYS A 141 0.59 6.25 -27.67
N ASP A 142 -0.67 6.05 -27.31
CA ASP A 142 -1.81 6.94 -27.56
C ASP A 142 -2.25 7.68 -26.30
N LYS A 143 -2.33 9.01 -26.37
CA LYS A 143 -2.59 9.86 -25.19
C LYS A 143 -3.98 9.65 -24.61
N LYS A 144 -4.99 9.36 -25.43
CA LYS A 144 -6.36 9.17 -24.96
C LYS A 144 -6.49 7.82 -24.28
N ALA A 145 -5.92 6.77 -24.86
CA ALA A 145 -5.90 5.44 -24.27
C ALA A 145 -5.12 5.40 -22.94
N VAL A 146 -3.99 6.11 -22.85
CA VAL A 146 -3.23 6.26 -21.60
C VAL A 146 -4.06 6.95 -20.52
N PHE A 147 -4.71 8.07 -20.86
CA PHE A 147 -5.54 8.80 -19.90
C PHE A 147 -6.75 7.96 -19.48
N LEU A 148 -7.43 7.32 -20.43
CA LEU A 148 -8.61 6.49 -20.16
C LEU A 148 -8.26 5.27 -19.30
N SER A 149 -7.16 4.56 -19.60
CA SER A 149 -6.73 3.43 -18.77
C SER A 149 -6.39 3.86 -17.34
N THR A 150 -5.74 5.01 -17.16
CA THR A 150 -5.45 5.58 -15.83
C THR A 150 -6.74 5.87 -15.06
N VAL A 151 -7.71 6.54 -15.70
CA VAL A 151 -9.02 6.86 -15.10
C VAL A 151 -9.77 5.59 -14.74
N LEU A 152 -9.93 4.67 -15.70
CA LEU A 152 -10.69 3.44 -15.49
C LEU A 152 -10.08 2.57 -14.38
N PHE A 153 -8.75 2.48 -14.32
CA PHE A 153 -8.07 1.78 -13.23
C PHE A 153 -8.37 2.44 -11.87
N SER A 154 -8.23 3.77 -11.78
CA SER A 154 -8.40 4.51 -10.52
C SER A 154 -9.80 4.47 -9.91
N ILE A 155 -10.81 4.04 -10.66
CA ILE A 155 -12.20 4.00 -10.17
C ILE A 155 -12.82 2.62 -10.26
N CYS A 156 -12.06 1.60 -10.69
CA CYS A 156 -12.64 0.28 -10.84
C CYS A 156 -12.97 -0.33 -9.46
N PRO A 157 -14.05 -1.14 -9.36
CA PRO A 157 -14.47 -1.71 -8.09
C PRO A 157 -13.39 -2.54 -7.38
N ALA A 158 -12.53 -3.23 -8.13
CA ALA A 158 -11.44 -4.02 -7.57
C ALA A 158 -10.39 -3.15 -6.85
N VAL A 159 -10.05 -1.99 -7.42
CA VAL A 159 -9.11 -1.04 -6.80
C VAL A 159 -9.74 -0.39 -5.58
N ILE A 160 -11.01 0.04 -5.68
CA ILE A 160 -11.74 0.58 -4.52
C ILE A 160 -11.76 -0.45 -3.39
N ASN A 161 -12.10 -1.71 -3.68
CA ASN A 161 -12.11 -2.77 -2.68
C ASN A 161 -10.73 -2.99 -2.05
N SER A 162 -9.65 -2.96 -2.86
CA SER A 162 -8.27 -3.10 -2.38
C SER A 162 -7.83 -1.94 -1.46
N ILE A 163 -8.42 -0.76 -1.61
CA ILE A 163 -8.16 0.41 -0.75
C ILE A 163 -9.00 0.34 0.52
N MET A 164 -10.27 -0.07 0.40
CA MET A 164 -11.20 -0.21 1.53
C MET A 164 -10.85 -1.38 2.46
N PHE A 165 -10.12 -2.37 1.95
CA PHE A 165 -9.58 -3.47 2.73
C PHE A 165 -8.19 -3.10 3.24
N LEU A 166 -8.07 -2.86 4.56
CA LEU A 166 -6.87 -2.35 5.23
C LEU A 166 -5.74 -3.38 5.31
N ARG A 167 -5.21 -3.73 4.14
CA ARG A 167 -4.20 -4.75 3.90
C ARG A 167 -3.15 -4.24 2.91
N MET A 168 -2.03 -4.96 2.86
CA MET A 168 -0.83 -4.65 2.08
C MET A 168 -0.99 -4.68 0.54
N TYR A 169 -2.17 -5.02 0.01
CA TYR A 169 -2.34 -5.26 -1.43
C TYR A 169 -2.13 -4.01 -2.30
N ILE A 170 -2.58 -2.84 -1.85
CA ILE A 170 -2.34 -1.60 -2.61
C ILE A 170 -0.86 -1.20 -2.61
N LEU A 171 -0.13 -1.50 -1.52
CA LEU A 171 1.32 -1.34 -1.46
C LEU A 171 2.02 -2.35 -2.37
N LEU A 172 1.55 -3.59 -2.44
CA LEU A 172 2.07 -4.61 -3.35
C LEU A 172 1.95 -4.16 -4.82
N ASN A 173 0.85 -3.53 -5.19
CA ASN A 173 0.65 -3.00 -6.54
C ASN A 173 1.71 -1.96 -6.94
N ILE A 174 2.24 -1.18 -5.98
CA ILE A 174 3.34 -0.24 -6.25
C ILE A 174 4.55 -1.02 -6.76
N TRP A 175 4.94 -2.10 -6.08
CA TRP A 175 6.12 -2.88 -6.45
C TRP A 175 5.94 -3.64 -7.76
N ILE A 176 4.75 -4.19 -7.99
CA ILE A 176 4.39 -4.85 -9.25
C ILE A 176 4.51 -3.86 -10.42
N LEU A 177 3.88 -2.70 -10.32
CA LEU A 177 3.93 -1.71 -11.40
C LEU A 177 5.31 -1.08 -11.54
N ALA A 178 6.05 -0.90 -10.44
CA ALA A 178 7.41 -0.37 -10.46
C ALA A 178 8.37 -1.31 -11.22
N VAL A 179 8.30 -2.64 -10.98
CA VAL A 179 9.14 -3.57 -11.72
C VAL A 179 8.71 -3.67 -13.18
N VAL A 180 7.40 -3.69 -13.48
CA VAL A 180 6.90 -3.65 -14.86
C VAL A 180 7.42 -2.42 -15.59
N TRP A 181 7.31 -1.25 -14.97
CA TRP A 181 7.78 0.00 -15.54
C TRP A 181 9.30 0.01 -15.73
N LEU A 182 10.07 -0.50 -14.76
CA LEU A 182 11.52 -0.62 -14.86
C LEU A 182 11.92 -1.46 -16.08
N PHE A 183 11.28 -2.61 -16.30
CA PHE A 183 11.58 -3.45 -17.47
C PHE A 183 11.18 -2.77 -18.77
N LEU A 184 10.03 -2.09 -18.83
CA LEU A 184 9.64 -1.32 -20.02
C LEU A 184 10.64 -0.22 -20.38
N LEU A 185 11.20 0.49 -19.39
CA LEU A 185 12.22 1.53 -19.62
C LEU A 185 13.54 0.98 -20.16
N TYR A 186 13.83 -0.31 -19.93
CA TYR A 186 15.07 -0.96 -20.33
C TYR A 186 14.89 -1.97 -21.48
N TYR A 187 13.66 -2.17 -21.96
CA TYR A 187 13.32 -3.18 -22.96
C TYR A 187 14.16 -3.08 -24.25
N ASP A 188 14.29 -1.87 -24.81
CA ASP A 188 15.05 -1.62 -26.04
C ASP A 188 16.54 -1.30 -25.78
N LYS A 189 17.00 -1.34 -24.52
CA LYS A 189 18.38 -0.98 -24.20
C LYS A 189 19.32 -2.15 -24.45
N LYS A 190 20.35 -1.91 -25.27
CA LYS A 190 21.39 -2.91 -25.61
C LYS A 190 22.18 -3.41 -24.40
N LYS A 191 22.24 -2.66 -23.31
CA LYS A 191 22.94 -3.02 -22.07
C LYS A 191 22.18 -2.50 -20.86
N LEU A 192 22.11 -3.34 -19.83
CA LEU A 192 21.64 -2.96 -18.50
C LEU A 192 22.76 -2.25 -17.75
N ASP A 193 22.42 -1.18 -17.03
CA ASP A 193 23.37 -0.40 -16.25
C ASP A 193 23.22 -0.68 -14.75
N LYS A 194 24.09 -0.08 -13.93
CA LYS A 194 24.05 -0.24 -12.47
C LYS A 194 22.73 0.26 -11.86
N ILE A 195 22.09 1.27 -12.47
CA ILE A 195 20.85 1.85 -11.96
C ILE A 195 19.72 0.82 -12.07
N PHE A 196 19.65 0.10 -13.20
CA PHE A 196 18.71 -1.00 -13.36
C PHE A 196 18.84 -2.04 -12.24
N TYR A 197 20.04 -2.55 -11.98
CA TYR A 197 20.24 -3.59 -10.97
C TYR A 197 19.95 -3.11 -9.55
N VAL A 198 20.35 -1.88 -9.21
CA VAL A 198 20.04 -1.29 -7.90
C VAL A 198 18.54 -1.10 -7.74
N ALA A 199 17.85 -0.56 -8.76
CA ALA A 199 16.40 -0.39 -8.72
C ALA A 199 15.68 -1.74 -8.60
N LEU A 200 16.10 -2.75 -9.38
CA LEU A 200 15.55 -4.09 -9.31
C LEU A 200 15.74 -4.71 -7.92
N LEU A 201 16.93 -4.59 -7.33
CA LEU A 201 17.19 -5.06 -5.97
C LEU A 201 16.28 -4.39 -4.95
N CYS A 202 16.18 -3.05 -4.99
CA CYS A 202 15.32 -2.30 -4.07
C CYS A 202 13.85 -2.70 -4.21
N ILE A 203 13.32 -2.78 -5.44
CA ILE A 203 11.93 -3.19 -5.69
C ILE A 203 11.72 -4.63 -5.22
N THR A 204 12.69 -5.52 -5.44
CA THR A 204 12.61 -6.92 -5.01
C THR A 204 12.55 -7.05 -3.50
N VAL A 205 13.45 -6.39 -2.79
CA VAL A 205 13.48 -6.40 -1.32
C VAL A 205 12.20 -5.79 -0.75
N LEU A 206 11.78 -4.62 -1.22
CA LEU A 206 10.61 -3.92 -0.68
C LEU A 206 9.29 -4.62 -1.04
N GLY A 207 9.21 -5.18 -2.25
CA GLY A 207 8.08 -6.01 -2.67
C GLY A 207 7.95 -7.27 -1.83
N THR A 208 9.08 -7.95 -1.59
CA THR A 208 9.12 -9.14 -0.71
C THR A 208 8.79 -8.78 0.74
N LEU A 209 9.29 -7.66 1.25
CA LEU A 209 8.94 -7.14 2.58
C LEU A 209 7.50 -6.62 2.67
N THR A 210 6.77 -6.54 1.56
CA THR A 210 5.34 -6.23 1.55
C THR A 210 4.49 -7.50 1.51
N GLN A 211 4.82 -8.43 0.61
CA GLN A 211 4.12 -9.69 0.45
C GLN A 211 5.00 -10.70 -0.29
N TYR A 212 5.18 -11.91 0.26
CA TYR A 212 6.08 -12.93 -0.32
C TYR A 212 5.64 -13.42 -1.71
N TYR A 213 4.34 -13.34 -2.03
CA TYR A 213 3.83 -13.60 -3.38
C TYR A 213 4.42 -12.67 -4.46
N PHE A 214 5.03 -11.54 -4.07
CA PHE A 214 5.78 -10.70 -5.00
C PHE A 214 6.91 -11.47 -5.70
N LEU A 215 7.60 -12.37 -4.99
CA LEU A 215 8.67 -13.18 -5.58
C LEU A 215 8.15 -14.17 -6.63
N ILE A 216 6.96 -14.74 -6.39
CA ILE A 216 6.31 -15.63 -7.37
C ILE A 216 5.97 -14.85 -8.63
N PHE A 217 5.36 -13.66 -8.48
CA PHE A 217 5.10 -12.78 -9.60
C PHE A 217 6.39 -12.42 -10.35
N LEU A 218 7.44 -11.99 -9.63
CA LEU A 218 8.70 -11.57 -10.22
C LEU A 218 9.38 -12.70 -11.01
N PHE A 219 9.36 -13.93 -10.47
CA PHE A 219 9.92 -15.10 -11.13
C PHE A 219 9.29 -15.32 -12.52
N PHE A 220 7.96 -15.38 -12.59
CA PHE A 220 7.25 -15.56 -13.86
C PHE A 220 7.40 -14.35 -14.79
N PHE A 221 7.42 -13.14 -14.23
CA PHE A 221 7.56 -11.92 -15.02
C PHE A 221 8.92 -11.83 -15.72
N VAL A 222 10.01 -12.19 -15.02
CA VAL A 222 11.36 -12.23 -15.61
C VAL A 222 11.44 -13.32 -16.68
N PHE A 223 10.87 -14.50 -16.44
CA PHE A 223 10.90 -15.60 -17.41
C PHE A 223 10.21 -15.29 -18.75
N ILE A 224 9.18 -14.44 -18.74
CA ILE A 224 8.46 -14.03 -19.96
C ILE A 224 9.25 -12.99 -20.78
N LEU A 225 10.21 -12.30 -20.16
CA LEU A 225 10.96 -11.19 -20.78
C LEU A 225 12.35 -11.59 -21.28
N GLU A 226 12.79 -12.82 -21.01
CA GLU A 226 13.93 -13.47 -21.68
C GLU A 226 13.53 -14.03 -23.05
#